data_AF-A0A821GMG3-F1
#
_entry.id   AF-A0A821GMG3-F1
#
_cell.length_a   1.000
_cell.length_b   1.000
_cell.length_c   1.000
_cell.angle_alpha   90.00
_cell.angle_beta   90.00
_cell.angle_gamma   90.00
#
_symmetry.space_group_name_H-M   'P 1'
#
loop_
_entity.id
_entity.type
_entity.pdbx_description
1 polymer ?
#
loop_
_entity_poly.entity_id
_entity_poly.type
_entity_poly.pdbx_seq_one_letter_code
_entity_poly.pdbx_strand_id
1 'polypeptide(L)'
;MDDFKTDMEINATKLESHFLPSVFSTIRHHLHDYANKYIRNINNNNIRNISDEEFQAIKTLRNNKEIIISRADKGNAIVVMDKKDYIEKANNILQLKHFQHTTKSLQKEKEEEMNKYLRE
;
A
#
# COMPACT_ATOMS: atom_id res chain seq x y z
N MET A 1 -28.19 -6.20 3.42
CA MET A 1 -26.74 -5.99 3.27
C MET A 1 -26.51 -6.14 1.78
N ASP A 2 -26.59 -5.03 1.05
CA ASP A 2 -26.53 -5.04 -0.40
C ASP A 2 -25.10 -5.40 -0.82
N ASP A 3 -24.91 -6.64 -1.25
CA ASP A 3 -23.72 -7.04 -1.99
C ASP A 3 -23.60 -6.15 -3.22
N PHE A 4 -22.38 -5.68 -3.50
CA PHE A 4 -22.05 -4.83 -4.63
C PHE A 4 -22.45 -5.49 -5.96
N LYS A 5 -23.70 -5.28 -6.40
CA LYS A 5 -24.17 -5.73 -7.71
C LYS A 5 -23.51 -4.88 -8.77
N THR A 6 -22.83 -5.53 -9.70
CA THR A 6 -22.41 -4.91 -10.96
C THR A 6 -23.64 -4.41 -11.73
N ASP A 7 -23.46 -3.41 -12.57
CA ASP A 7 -24.53 -2.90 -13.45
C ASP A 7 -25.16 -4.02 -14.30
N MET A 8 -24.37 -5.05 -14.65
CA MET A 8 -24.83 -6.23 -15.36
C MET A 8 -25.81 -7.06 -14.52
N GLU A 9 -25.53 -7.27 -13.24
CA GLU A 9 -26.43 -7.99 -12.32
C GLU A 9 -27.70 -7.20 -12.02
N ILE A 10 -27.61 -5.87 -11.91
CA ILE A 10 -28.78 -4.99 -11.77
C ILE A 10 -29.67 -5.09 -13.00
N ASN A 11 -29.09 -5.07 -14.20
CA ASN A 11 -29.85 -5.21 -15.44
C ASN A 11 -30.45 -6.62 -15.58
N ALA A 12 -29.76 -7.67 -15.13
CA ALA A 12 -30.32 -9.02 -15.11
C ALA A 12 -31.56 -9.12 -14.20
N THR A 13 -31.60 -8.42 -13.06
CA THR A 13 -32.81 -8.40 -12.20
C THR A 13 -34.05 -7.81 -12.86
N LYS A 14 -33.90 -6.95 -13.87
CA LYS A 14 -35.04 -6.43 -14.64
C LYS A 14 -35.70 -7.49 -15.52
N LEU A 15 -35.00 -8.60 -15.78
CA LEU A 15 -35.50 -9.70 -16.61
C LEU A 15 -36.19 -10.81 -15.79
N GLU A 16 -36.17 -10.73 -14.45
CA GLU A 16 -36.70 -11.76 -13.55
C GLU A 16 -38.14 -12.16 -13.87
N SER A 17 -38.99 -11.19 -14.24
CA SER A 17 -40.40 -11.41 -14.59
C SER A 17 -40.63 -12.24 -15.87
N HIS A 18 -39.61 -12.42 -16.70
CA HIS A 18 -39.70 -13.14 -17.97
C HIS A 18 -39.20 -14.58 -17.90
N PHE A 19 -38.70 -15.01 -16.74
CA PHE A 19 -38.14 -16.35 -16.54
C PHE A 19 -38.85 -17.07 -15.39
N LEU A 20 -38.80 -18.40 -15.43
CA LEU A 20 -39.17 -19.19 -14.25
C LEU A 20 -38.20 -18.89 -13.11
N PRO A 21 -38.66 -18.78 -11.85
CA PRO A 21 -37.82 -18.42 -10.72
C PRO A 21 -36.58 -19.32 -10.55
N SER A 22 -36.71 -20.62 -10.84
CA SER A 22 -35.61 -21.58 -10.77
C SER A 22 -34.53 -21.29 -11.82
N VAL A 23 -34.93 -21.01 -13.06
CA VAL A 23 -34.03 -20.67 -14.17
C VAL A 23 -33.35 -19.33 -13.90
N PHE A 24 -34.10 -18.34 -13.43
CA PHE A 24 -33.56 -17.03 -13.08
C PHE A 24 -32.52 -17.12 -11.95
N SER A 25 -32.80 -17.91 -10.91
CA SER A 25 -31.88 -18.16 -9.80
C SER A 25 -30.55 -18.77 -10.27
N THR A 26 -30.60 -19.77 -11.16
CA THR A 26 -29.40 -20.38 -11.74
C THR A 26 -28.60 -19.37 -12.57
N ILE A 27 -29.25 -18.59 -13.44
CA ILE A 27 -28.59 -17.56 -14.26
C ILE A 27 -27.95 -16.50 -13.38
N ARG A 28 -28.67 -16.01 -12.35
CA ARG A 28 -28.17 -15.03 -11.40
C ARG A 28 -26.94 -15.54 -10.67
N HIS A 29 -26.95 -16.78 -10.19
CA HIS A 29 -25.82 -17.37 -9.49
C HIS A 29 -24.58 -17.43 -10.38
N HIS A 30 -24.73 -17.90 -11.63
CA HIS A 30 -23.61 -17.91 -12.58
C HIS A 30 -23.09 -16.50 -12.88
N LEU A 31 -23.97 -15.53 -13.13
CA LEU A 31 -23.58 -14.14 -13.38
C LEU A 31 -22.78 -13.57 -12.21
N HIS A 32 -23.24 -13.80 -10.98
CA HIS A 32 -22.58 -13.35 -9.76
C HIS A 32 -21.20 -14.00 -9.59
N ASP A 33 -21.09 -15.30 -9.84
CA ASP A 33 -19.81 -16.01 -9.76
C ASP A 33 -18.81 -15.52 -10.82
N TYR A 34 -19.26 -15.31 -12.06
CA TYR A 34 -18.41 -14.76 -13.12
C TYR A 34 -17.98 -13.32 -12.84
N ALA A 35 -18.90 -12.47 -12.37
CA ALA A 35 -18.61 -11.09 -12.00
C ALA A 35 -17.56 -11.02 -10.88
N ASN A 36 -17.74 -11.80 -9.81
CA ASN A 36 -16.79 -11.87 -8.70
C ASN A 36 -15.43 -12.42 -9.14
N LYS A 37 -15.41 -13.45 -9.99
CA LYS A 37 -14.17 -13.99 -10.56
C LYS A 37 -13.44 -12.93 -11.39
N TYR A 38 -14.15 -12.13 -12.16
CA TYR A 38 -13.58 -11.04 -12.97
C TYR A 38 -13.04 -9.90 -12.11
N ILE A 39 -13.81 -9.40 -11.14
CA ILE A 39 -13.36 -8.36 -10.20
C ILE A 39 -12.13 -8.82 -9.43
N ARG A 40 -12.14 -10.07 -8.95
CA ARG A 40 -10.97 -10.67 -8.29
C ARG A 40 -9.76 -10.76 -9.21
N ASN A 41 -9.96 -11.09 -10.49
CA ASN A 41 -8.88 -11.11 -11.47
C ASN A 41 -8.31 -9.70 -11.71
N ILE A 42 -9.16 -8.67 -11.86
CA ILE A 42 -8.70 -7.27 -11.97
C ILE A 42 -7.93 -6.86 -10.72
N ASN A 43 -8.46 -7.12 -9.53
CA ASN A 43 -7.79 -6.75 -8.27
C ASN A 43 -6.47 -7.51 -8.06
N ASN A 44 -6.37 -8.73 -8.60
CA ASN A 44 -5.13 -9.52 -8.58
C ASN A 44 -4.15 -9.11 -9.69
N ASN A 45 -4.64 -8.55 -10.79
CA ASN A 45 -3.81 -7.96 -11.82
C ASN A 45 -3.31 -6.63 -11.29
N ASN A 46 -2.11 -6.67 -10.73
CA ASN A 46 -1.39 -5.50 -10.24
C ASN A 46 -1.12 -4.56 -11.43
N ILE A 47 -2.09 -3.71 -11.78
CA ILE A 47 -1.92 -2.69 -12.81
C ILE A 47 -0.91 -1.71 -12.26
N ARG A 48 0.31 -1.76 -12.81
CA ARG A 48 1.37 -0.83 -12.44
C ARG A 48 1.00 0.52 -13.02
N ASN A 49 1.12 1.56 -12.21
CA ASN A 49 0.98 2.96 -12.63
C ASN A 49 2.28 3.55 -13.21
N ILE A 50 3.25 2.69 -13.51
CA ILE A 50 4.58 3.01 -14.03
C ILE A 50 4.89 2.07 -15.18
N SER A 51 5.69 2.55 -16.14
CA SER A 51 6.11 1.74 -17.30
C SER A 51 7.07 0.62 -16.88
N ASP A 52 7.28 -0.35 -17.77
CA ASP A 52 8.25 -1.41 -17.52
C ASP A 52 9.68 -0.85 -17.43
N GLU A 53 10.02 0.17 -18.22
CA GLU A 53 11.32 0.87 -18.14
C GLU A 53 11.51 1.55 -16.78
N GLU A 54 10.51 2.28 -16.30
CA GLU A 54 10.54 2.92 -14.98
C GLU A 54 10.65 1.89 -13.86
N PHE A 55 9.92 0.78 -13.97
CA PHE A 55 10.01 -0.31 -13.00
C PHE A 55 11.42 -0.93 -12.97
N GLN A 56 12.05 -1.15 -14.13
CA GLN A 56 13.43 -1.64 -14.18
C GLN A 56 14.43 -0.61 -13.66
N ALA A 57 14.20 0.68 -13.91
CA ALA A 57 15.03 1.75 -13.35
C ALA A 57 14.96 1.75 -11.82
N ILE A 58 13.76 1.68 -11.25
CA ILE A 58 13.54 1.57 -9.79
C ILE A 58 14.21 0.31 -9.23
N LYS A 59 14.08 -0.83 -9.93
CA LYS A 59 14.72 -2.08 -9.51
C LYS A 59 16.24 -1.98 -9.51
N THR A 60 16.80 -1.34 -10.53
CA THR A 60 18.25 -1.08 -10.65
C THR A 60 18.74 -0.16 -9.54
N LEU A 61 18.03 0.95 -9.28
CA LEU A 61 18.33 1.87 -8.19
C LEU A 61 18.26 1.19 -6.83
N ARG A 62 17.25 0.36 -6.58
CA ARG A 62 17.11 -0.41 -5.34
C ARG A 62 18.26 -1.39 -5.12
N ASN A 63 18.81 -1.95 -6.20
CA ASN A 63 19.89 -2.92 -6.13
C ASN A 63 21.28 -2.26 -6.01
N ASN A 64 21.39 -0.96 -6.28
CA ASN A 64 22.62 -0.22 -6.11
C ASN A 64 22.93 -0.01 -4.62
N LYS A 65 23.97 -0.67 -4.12
CA LYS A 65 24.37 -0.62 -2.70
C LYS A 65 25.17 0.62 -2.32
N GLU A 66 25.59 1.42 -3.29
CA GLU A 66 26.38 2.65 -3.10
C GLU A 66 25.52 3.87 -2.79
N ILE A 67 24.19 3.77 -2.96
CA ILE A 67 23.26 4.86 -2.67
C ILE A 67 22.32 4.50 -1.52
N ILE A 68 21.85 5.52 -0.81
CA ILE A 68 20.77 5.45 0.16
C ILE A 68 19.58 6.22 -0.40
N ILE A 69 18.42 5.57 -0.43
CA ILE A 69 17.15 6.17 -0.84
C ILE A 69 16.24 6.21 0.40
N SER A 70 15.80 7.40 0.79
CA SER A 70 14.93 7.60 1.95
C SER A 70 13.86 8.66 1.69
N ARG A 71 12.80 8.65 2.50
CA ARG A 71 11.79 9.71 2.47
C ARG A 71 12.37 10.98 3.09
N ALA A 72 12.14 12.11 2.44
CA ALA A 72 12.46 13.41 3.03
C ALA A 72 11.60 13.66 4.28
N ASP A 73 12.18 14.30 5.29
CA ASP A 73 11.45 14.72 6.49
C ASP A 73 10.29 15.69 6.17
N LYS A 74 10.43 16.48 5.11
CA LYS A 74 9.45 17.50 4.69
C LYS A 74 9.14 17.40 3.20
N GLY A 75 7.93 17.79 2.80
CA GLY A 75 7.57 18.08 1.41
C GLY A 75 7.23 16.88 0.52
N ASN A 76 6.91 15.71 1.08
CA ASN A 76 6.55 14.49 0.32
C ASN A 76 7.58 14.14 -0.79
N ALA A 77 8.86 14.41 -0.53
CA ALA A 77 9.94 14.17 -1.47
C ALA A 77 10.72 12.90 -1.11
N ILE A 78 11.52 12.42 -2.07
CA ILE A 78 12.47 11.33 -1.89
C ILE A 78 13.88 11.92 -1.98
N VAL A 79 14.76 11.49 -1.07
CA VAL A 79 16.16 11.89 -1.03
C VAL A 79 17.02 10.71 -1.47
N VAL A 80 17.97 10.98 -2.36
CA VAL A 80 19.00 10.03 -2.79
C VAL A 80 20.36 10.59 -2.38
N MET A 81 21.15 9.80 -1.66
CA MET A 81 22.46 10.19 -1.15
C MET A 81 23.50 9.13 -1.48
N ASP A 82 24.75 9.55 -1.64
CA ASP A 82 25.88 8.63 -1.58
C ASP A 82 25.95 8.00 -0.19
N LYS A 83 26.12 6.68 -0.15
CA LYS A 83 26.10 5.91 1.09
C LYS A 83 27.31 6.18 1.96
N LYS A 84 28.50 6.32 1.34
CA LYS A 84 29.74 6.55 2.08
C LYS A 84 29.67 7.91 2.78
N ASP A 85 29.28 8.94 2.04
CA ASP A 85 29.13 10.30 2.58
C ASP A 85 28.05 10.34 3.68
N TYR A 86 26.93 9.64 3.46
CA TYR A 86 25.87 9.53 4.47
C TYR A 86 26.37 8.90 5.76
N ILE A 87 27.08 7.77 5.69
CA ILE A 87 27.62 7.07 6.87
C ILE A 87 28.65 7.93 7.58
N GLU A 88 29.57 8.56 6.85
CA GLU A 88 30.58 9.45 7.42
C GLU A 88 29.93 10.59 8.18
N LYS A 89 28.98 11.29 7.56
CA LYS A 89 28.26 12.39 8.19
C LYS A 89 27.44 11.95 9.40
N ALA A 90 26.76 10.80 9.31
CA ALA A 90 26.01 10.24 10.43
C ALA A 90 26.92 9.94 11.63
N ASN A 91 28.07 9.32 11.39
CA ASN A 91 29.05 9.04 12.45
C ASN A 91 29.62 10.33 13.06
N ASN A 92 29.94 11.33 12.23
CA ASN A 92 30.41 12.63 12.71
C ASN A 92 29.38 13.32 13.61
N ILE A 93 28.08 13.22 13.26
CA ILE A 93 26.99 13.74 14.10
C ILE A 93 26.89 12.96 15.42
N LEU A 94 26.97 11.63 15.37
CA LEU A 94 26.86 10.78 16.57
C LEU A 94 28.02 10.98 17.56
N GLN A 95 29.20 11.41 17.08
CA GLN A 95 30.34 11.74 17.93
C GLN A 95 30.17 13.07 18.68
N LEU A 96 29.16 13.88 18.34
CA LEU A 96 28.89 15.13 19.05
C LEU A 96 28.41 14.84 20.48
N LYS A 97 28.73 15.76 21.41
CA LYS A 97 28.36 15.66 22.84
C LYS A 97 26.85 15.62 23.13
N HIS A 98 26.01 15.74 22.11
CA HIS A 98 24.56 15.76 22.23
C HIS A 98 23.94 14.36 22.21
N PHE A 99 24.71 13.32 21.89
CA PHE A 99 24.21 11.95 21.80
C PHE A 99 24.86 11.05 22.85
N GLN A 100 24.08 10.13 23.40
CA GLN A 100 24.54 9.10 24.33
C GLN A 100 24.04 7.73 23.87
N HIS A 101 24.85 6.69 24.05
CA HIS A 101 24.40 5.33 23.81
C HIS A 101 23.30 4.95 24.80
N THR A 102 22.18 4.44 24.28
CA THR A 102 21.09 3.88 25.10
C THR A 102 20.94 2.40 24.81
N THR A 103 20.69 1.61 25.85
CA THR A 103 20.33 0.19 25.77
C THR A 103 18.83 -0.03 25.77
N LYS A 104 18.04 1.02 26.07
CA LYS A 104 16.57 0.97 26.15
C LYS A 104 15.93 1.73 25.00
N SER A 105 14.86 1.16 24.44
CA SER A 105 13.99 1.82 23.46
C SER A 105 13.13 2.90 24.15
N LEU A 106 13.58 4.15 24.08
CA LEU A 106 12.89 5.31 24.70
C LEU A 106 11.66 5.78 23.90
N GLN A 107 11.47 5.32 22.66
CA GLN A 107 10.38 5.78 21.78
C GLN A 107 9.02 5.31 22.30
N LYS A 108 8.91 4.03 22.67
CA LYS A 108 7.64 3.43 23.11
C LYS A 108 7.11 4.04 24.40
N GLU A 109 8.00 4.27 25.37
CA GLU A 109 7.66 4.87 26.67
C GLU A 109 7.16 6.32 26.51
N LYS A 110 7.83 7.12 25.68
CA LYS A 110 7.40 8.50 25.38
C LYS A 110 6.09 8.56 24.58
N GLU A 111 5.89 7.62 23.66
CA GLU A 111 4.66 7.52 22.89
C GLU A 111 3.47 7.15 23.79
N GLU A 112 3.66 6.19 24.70
CA GLU A 112 2.66 5.82 25.72
C GLU A 112 2.33 7.01 26.65
N GLU A 113 3.34 7.76 27.08
CA GLU A 113 3.16 8.97 27.89
C GLU A 113 2.41 10.07 27.12
N MET A 114 2.79 10.36 25.87
CA MET A 114 2.13 11.35 25.03
C MET A 114 0.67 10.99 24.75
N ASN A 115 0.39 9.70 24.48
CA ASN A 115 -0.96 9.21 24.24
C ASN A 115 -1.87 9.35 25.46
N LYS A 116 -1.32 9.43 26.67
CA LYS A 116 -2.11 9.70 27.88
C LYS A 116 -2.73 11.10 27.85
N TYR A 117 -2.00 12.10 27.36
CA TYR A 117 -2.46 13.49 27.27
C TYR A 117 -3.35 13.76 26.05
N LEU A 118 -3.21 12.97 24.99
CA LEU A 118 -4.01 13.12 23.75
C LEU A 118 -5.36 12.40 23.80
N ARG A 119 -5.62 11.61 24.84
CA ARG A 119 -6.85 10.82 25.00
C ARG A 119 -7.80 11.37 26.09
N GLU A 120 -7.51 12.55 26.64
CA GLU A 120 -8.46 13.37 27.41
C GLU A 120 -9.28 14.26 26.46
#